data_AF-A0A7S4I6A0-F1
#
_entry.id   AF-A0A7S4I6A0-F1
#
_cell.length_a   1.000
_cell.length_b   1.000
_cell.length_c   1.000
_cell.angle_alpha   90.00
_cell.angle_beta   90.00
_cell.angle_gamma   90.00
#
_symmetry.space_group_name_H-M   'P 1'
#
loop_
_entity.id
_entity.type
_entity.pdbx_description
1 polymer ?
#
loop_
_entity_poly.entity_id
_entity_poly.type
_entity_poly.pdbx_seq_one_letter_code
_entity_poly.pdbx_strand_id
1 'polypeptide(L)'
;FERNGEANFQIEAVDLGNIRKVRIGHDNSGIAAGWFLEKIKIEDLSEAAPEEEGEGEEPSKIIPKVWYALCGRWLSDSEDDGAIQRELPAGPEDGEASLPVIDYTVTVITGDRR
;
A
#
# COMPACT_ATOMS: atom_id res chain seq x y z
N PHE A 1 8.33 6.19 14.33
CA PHE A 1 8.13 7.06 13.15
C PHE A 1 7.71 8.43 13.67
N GLU A 2 8.10 9.51 13.00
CA GLU A 2 7.80 10.87 13.46
C GLU A 2 6.39 11.31 13.05
N ARG A 3 5.74 12.10 13.91
CA ARG A 3 4.42 12.67 13.61
C ARG A 3 4.51 13.57 12.38
N ASN A 4 3.63 13.35 11.40
CA ASN A 4 3.62 14.07 10.12
C ASN A 4 4.93 13.90 9.31
N GLY A 5 5.66 12.82 9.56
CA GLY A 5 6.88 12.46 8.83
C GLY A 5 6.59 11.48 7.70
N GLU A 6 7.33 11.63 6.61
CA GLU A 6 7.39 10.65 5.51
C GLU A 6 8.67 9.82 5.66
N ALA A 7 8.57 8.51 5.47
CA ALA A 7 9.71 7.61 5.48
C ALA A 7 9.76 6.85 4.15
N ASN A 8 10.83 7.06 3.39
CA ASN A 8 11.02 6.45 2.09
C ASN A 8 11.99 5.28 2.20
N PHE A 9 11.61 4.14 1.61
CA PHE A 9 12.41 2.93 1.58
C PHE A 9 12.43 2.38 0.16
N GLN A 10 13.61 2.00 -0.32
CA GLN A 10 13.74 1.24 -1.56
C GLN A 10 13.85 -0.25 -1.21
N ILE A 11 13.03 -1.07 -1.85
CA ILE A 11 12.98 -2.51 -1.64
C ILE A 11 13.23 -3.19 -2.99
N GLU A 12 14.21 -4.08 -3.04
CA GLU A 12 14.44 -4.93 -4.21
C GLU A 12 13.55 -6.17 -4.13
N ALA A 13 12.82 -6.44 -5.21
CA ALA A 13 11.95 -7.59 -5.36
C ALA A 13 11.91 -8.04 -6.81
N VAL A 14 11.34 -9.23 -7.05
CA VAL A 14 10.91 -9.64 -8.40
C VAL A 14 9.74 -8.75 -8.86
N ASP A 15 9.47 -8.72 -10.16
CA ASP A 15 8.25 -8.07 -10.68
C ASP A 15 7.01 -8.70 -10.03
N LEU A 16 6.31 -7.91 -9.21
CA LEU A 16 5.11 -8.31 -8.48
C LEU A 16 3.83 -8.13 -9.32
N GLY A 17 3.95 -7.53 -10.51
CA GLY A 17 2.83 -7.16 -11.36
C GLY A 17 1.88 -6.18 -10.65
N ASN A 18 0.58 -6.43 -10.75
CA ASN A 18 -0.41 -5.60 -10.09
C ASN A 18 -0.49 -5.89 -8.58
N ILE A 19 0.03 -4.97 -7.76
CA ILE A 19 -0.01 -5.08 -6.30
C ILE A 19 -1.46 -4.95 -5.82
N ARG A 20 -1.94 -5.99 -5.11
CA ARG A 20 -3.32 -6.03 -4.59
C ARG A 20 -3.44 -5.72 -3.12
N LYS A 21 -2.35 -5.86 -2.36
CA LYS A 21 -2.41 -5.90 -0.91
C LYS A 21 -1.03 -5.69 -0.27
N VAL A 22 -1.02 -5.00 0.87
CA VAL A 22 0.16 -4.79 1.71
C VAL A 22 -0.16 -5.18 3.14
N ARG A 23 0.80 -5.79 3.82
CA ARG A 23 0.77 -5.98 5.28
C ARG A 23 1.86 -5.12 5.89
N ILE A 24 1.48 -4.30 6.86
CA ILE A 24 2.37 -3.36 7.55
C ILE A 24 2.17 -3.48 9.05
N GLY A 25 3.26 -3.40 9.82
CA GLY A 25 3.22 -3.52 11.27
C GLY A 25 4.55 -3.18 11.92
N HIS A 26 4.55 -3.13 13.24
CA HIS A 26 5.75 -2.93 14.05
C HIS A 26 5.77 -3.92 15.22
N ASP A 27 6.92 -4.06 15.87
CA ASP A 27 7.16 -4.99 16.97
C ASP A 27 6.84 -4.40 18.36
N ASN A 28 6.23 -3.22 18.39
CA ASN A 28 5.93 -2.44 19.60
C ASN A 28 7.15 -2.09 20.47
N SER A 29 8.35 -2.04 19.88
CA SER A 29 9.57 -1.68 20.60
C SER A 29 9.69 -0.16 20.85
N GLY A 30 10.26 0.21 21.99
CA GLY A 30 10.52 1.60 22.38
C GLY A 30 9.40 2.25 23.19
N ILE A 31 9.60 3.51 23.57
CA ILE A 31 8.59 4.33 24.27
C ILE A 31 7.72 5.01 23.21
N ALA A 32 6.40 4.98 23.39
CA ALA A 32 5.42 5.56 22.47
C ALA A 32 5.57 5.00 21.04
N ALA A 33 5.59 3.67 20.92
CA ALA A 33 5.82 2.95 19.68
C ALA A 33 4.65 3.04 18.68
N GLY A 34 3.48 3.54 19.07
CA GLY A 34 2.29 3.60 18.22
C GLY A 34 2.41 4.63 17.09
N TRP A 35 1.99 4.25 15.88
CA TRP A 35 2.04 5.11 14.69
C TRP A 35 0.63 5.34 14.14
N PHE A 36 0.30 6.58 13.84
CA PHE A 36 -0.86 6.86 12.99
C PHE A 36 -0.43 6.75 11.53
N LEU A 37 -0.90 5.72 10.82
CA LEU A 37 -0.59 5.51 9.42
C LEU A 37 -1.72 6.05 8.55
N GLU A 38 -1.43 7.06 7.74
CA GLU A 38 -2.39 7.62 6.78
C GLU A 38 -2.51 6.72 5.54
N LYS A 39 -1.41 6.51 4.81
CA LYS A 39 -1.34 5.69 3.60
C LYS A 39 0.07 5.16 3.34
N ILE A 40 0.17 4.15 2.48
CA ILE A 40 1.42 3.67 1.86
C ILE A 40 1.33 3.97 0.36
N LYS A 41 2.37 4.61 -0.18
CA LYS A 41 2.57 4.80 -1.63
C LYS A 41 3.64 3.81 -2.11
N ILE A 42 3.36 3.09 -3.18
CA ILE A 42 4.26 2.11 -3.78
C ILE A 42 4.49 2.52 -5.22
N GLU A 43 5.74 2.71 -5.61
CA GLU A 43 6.12 3.13 -6.96
C GLU A 43 6.96 2.02 -7.62
N ASP A 44 6.56 1.62 -8.82
CA ASP A 44 7.39 0.75 -9.67
C ASP A 44 8.48 1.58 -10.34
N LEU A 45 9.72 1.21 -10.11
CA LEU A 45 10.90 1.89 -10.63
C LEU A 45 11.45 1.23 -11.91
N SER A 46 10.86 0.12 -12.39
CA SER A 46 11.41 -0.64 -13.54
C SER A 46 11.35 0.10 -14.86
N GLU A 47 10.38 1.00 -15.04
CA GLU A 47 10.17 1.76 -16.27
C GLU A 47 10.79 3.16 -16.21
N ALA A 48 11.46 3.54 -15.12
CA ALA A 48 11.98 4.90 -14.93
C ALA A 48 13.26 5.22 -15.74
N ALA A 49 13.82 4.28 -16.50
CA ALA A 49 14.99 4.51 -17.33
C ALA A 49 14.56 4.84 -18.77
N PRO A 50 14.66 6.10 -19.23
CA PRO A 50 14.69 6.35 -20.66
C PRO A 50 15.97 5.68 -21.19
N GLU A 51 15.81 4.73 -22.12
CA GLU A 51 16.91 4.40 -23.02
C GLU A 51 17.31 5.69 -23.75
N GLU A 52 18.59 5.91 -24.04
CA GLU A 52 19.04 7.12 -24.73
C GLU A 52 18.36 7.21 -26.12
N GLU A 53 17.22 7.89 -26.18
CA GLU A 53 16.52 8.19 -27.42
C GLU A 53 17.34 9.24 -28.17
N GLY A 54 17.68 8.91 -29.42
CA GLY A 54 18.59 9.68 -30.26
C GLY A 54 18.17 11.15 -30.42
N GLU A 55 19.16 12.01 -30.67
CA GLU A 55 19.02 13.46 -30.84
C GLU A 55 17.82 13.84 -31.72
N GLY A 56 16.72 14.30 -31.10
CA GLY A 56 15.62 14.97 -31.80
C GLY A 56 14.18 14.61 -31.41
N GLU A 57 13.96 13.57 -30.61
CA GLU A 57 12.62 13.21 -30.12
C GLU A 57 12.45 13.64 -28.65
N GLU A 58 11.32 14.31 -28.33
CA GLU A 58 10.98 14.63 -26.94
C GLU A 58 10.70 13.32 -26.20
N PRO A 59 11.40 13.02 -25.08
CA PRO A 59 11.27 11.73 -24.42
C PRO A 59 9.82 11.50 -24.01
N SER A 60 9.29 10.33 -24.39
CA SER A 60 7.97 9.90 -23.92
C SER A 60 7.97 9.92 -22.39
N LYS A 61 7.15 10.77 -21.78
CA LYS A 61 7.07 10.86 -20.30
C LYS A 61 6.64 9.52 -19.74
N ILE A 62 7.59 8.75 -19.21
CA ILE A 62 7.28 7.49 -18.54
C ILE A 62 6.64 7.82 -17.19
N ILE A 63 5.38 7.45 -17.03
CA ILE A 63 4.65 7.61 -15.77
C ILE A 63 4.84 6.29 -15.00
N PRO A 64 5.52 6.30 -13.84
CA PRO A 64 5.71 5.08 -13.07
C PRO A 64 4.34 4.53 -12.63
N LYS A 65 4.23 3.21 -12.55
CA LYS A 65 3.05 2.59 -11.94
C LYS A 65 3.07 2.90 -10.45
N VAL A 66 1.95 3.39 -9.93
CA VAL A 66 1.79 3.75 -8.52
C VAL A 66 0.58 3.04 -7.94
N TRP A 67 0.76 2.50 -6.74
CA TRP A 67 -0.32 1.95 -5.93
C TRP A 67 -0.37 2.65 -4.57
N TYR A 68 -1.58 2.78 -4.05
CA TYR A 68 -1.88 3.34 -2.75
C TYR A 68 -2.57 2.28 -1.89
N ALA A 69 -2.07 2.09 -0.67
CA ALA A 69 -2.74 1.32 0.35
C ALA A 69 -3.13 2.27 1.50
N LEU A 70 -4.41 2.61 1.55
CA LEU A 70 -4.94 3.63 2.45
C LEU A 70 -5.26 3.01 3.81
N CYS A 71 -4.83 3.65 4.91
CA CYS A 71 -4.94 3.11 6.26
C CYS A 71 -5.79 3.98 7.20
N GLY A 72 -5.43 5.25 7.40
CA GLY A 72 -6.16 6.23 8.21
C GLY A 72 -6.43 5.81 9.67
N ARG A 73 -5.59 4.93 10.23
CA ARG A 73 -5.81 4.29 11.53
C ARG A 73 -4.52 4.16 12.32
N TRP A 74 -4.67 4.00 13.63
CA TRP A 74 -3.53 3.73 14.51
C TRP A 74 -3.04 2.29 14.32
N LEU A 75 -1.72 2.13 14.33
CA LEU A 75 -1.01 0.90 14.59
C LEU A 75 -0.43 1.06 16.00
N SER A 76 -1.17 0.64 17.02
CA SER A 76 -0.85 0.87 18.43
C SER A 76 -1.63 -0.10 19.30
N ASP A 77 -1.01 -0.58 20.38
CA ASP A 77 -1.68 -1.44 21.37
C ASP A 77 -2.53 -0.66 22.39
N SER A 78 -2.37 0.67 22.45
CA SER A 78 -3.07 1.54 23.39
C SER A 78 -4.06 2.52 22.73
N GLU A 79 -4.11 2.59 21.39
CA GLU A 79 -4.99 3.49 20.63
C GLU A 79 -5.89 2.71 19.66
N ASP A 80 -7.00 3.32 19.23
CA ASP A 80 -7.96 2.77 18.27
C ASP A 80 -8.47 1.36 18.65
N ASP A 81 -8.18 0.32 17.86
CA ASP A 81 -8.59 -1.07 18.12
C ASP A 81 -7.48 -1.95 18.73
N GLY A 82 -6.35 -1.35 19.16
CA GLY A 82 -5.23 -2.09 19.74
C GLY A 82 -4.40 -2.89 18.73
N ALA A 83 -4.66 -2.79 17.43
CA ALA A 83 -3.92 -3.51 16.41
C ALA A 83 -2.58 -2.83 16.08
N ILE A 84 -1.47 -3.55 16.18
CA ILE A 84 -0.11 -3.09 15.78
C ILE A 84 0.30 -3.50 14.36
N GLN A 85 -0.57 -4.24 13.67
CA GLN A 85 -0.39 -4.69 12.30
C GLN A 85 -1.71 -4.55 11.55
N ARG A 86 -1.63 -4.08 10.30
CA ARG A 86 -2.78 -3.97 9.40
C ARG A 86 -2.47 -4.57 8.05
N GLU A 87 -3.55 -4.96 7.40
CA GLU A 87 -3.53 -5.58 6.10
C GLU A 87 -4.48 -4.80 5.21
N LEU A 88 -3.93 -4.18 4.17
CA LEU A 88 -4.56 -3.11 3.42
C LEU A 88 -4.62 -3.50 1.94
N PRO A 89 -5.76 -3.38 1.26
CA PRO A 89 -5.79 -3.52 -0.18
C PRO A 89 -5.01 -2.36 -0.83
N ALA A 90 -4.39 -2.64 -1.96
CA ALA A 90 -3.66 -1.67 -2.75
C ALA A 90 -4.38 -1.45 -4.08
N GLY A 91 -4.46 -0.20 -4.53
CA GLY A 91 -5.10 0.19 -5.78
C GLY A 91 -4.48 1.45 -6.39
N PRO A 92 -4.86 1.83 -7.62
CA PRO A 92 -4.25 2.96 -8.33
C PRO A 92 -4.76 4.33 -7.85
N GLU A 93 -5.81 4.37 -7.04
CA GLU A 93 -6.46 5.61 -6.61
C GLU A 93 -5.84 6.15 -5.32
N ASP A 94 -5.37 7.40 -5.35
CA ASP A 94 -5.01 8.15 -4.15
C ASP A 94 -6.28 8.78 -3.58
N GLY A 95 -6.80 8.21 -2.50
CA GLY A 95 -8.06 8.63 -1.88
C GLY A 95 -7.96 8.65 -0.36
N GLU A 96 -9.07 8.95 0.32
CA GLU A 96 -9.12 8.81 1.78
C GLU A 96 -9.20 7.34 2.19
N ALA A 97 -8.51 6.98 3.27
CA ALA A 97 -8.48 5.64 3.85
C ALA A 97 -9.82 5.10 4.38
N SER A 98 -10.89 5.84 4.15
CA SER A 98 -12.25 5.36 4.25
C SER A 98 -12.55 4.40 3.09
N LEU A 99 -11.89 3.24 3.06
CA LEU A 99 -12.56 2.08 2.50
C LEU A 99 -13.72 1.80 3.46
N PRO A 100 -14.99 1.96 3.05
CA PRO A 100 -16.09 1.73 3.97
C PRO A 100 -16.03 0.29 4.48
N VAL A 101 -16.53 0.07 5.70
CA VAL A 101 -16.93 -1.27 6.10
C VAL A 101 -18.06 -1.68 5.15
N ILE A 102 -17.72 -2.45 4.12
CA ILE A 102 -18.69 -2.99 3.19
C ILE A 102 -19.11 -4.35 3.75
N ASP A 103 -20.38 -4.45 4.14
CA ASP A 103 -20.97 -5.73 4.51
C ASP A 103 -21.14 -6.59 3.26
N TYR A 104 -20.47 -7.73 3.22
CA TYR A 104 -20.63 -8.74 2.17
C TYR A 104 -21.42 -9.93 2.70
N THR A 105 -22.50 -10.29 2.00
CA THR A 105 -23.13 -11.60 2.17
C THR A 105 -22.46 -12.59 1.22
N VAL A 106 -21.75 -13.57 1.77
CA VAL A 106 -21.16 -14.67 0.99
C VAL A 106 -22.07 -15.88 1.07
N THR A 107 -22.67 -16.27 -0.05
CA THR A 107 -23.47 -17.49 -0.16
C THR A 107 -22.71 -18.54 -0.95
N VAL A 108 -22.42 -19.68 -0.33
CA VAL A 108 -21.82 -20.85 -0.98
C VAL A 108 -22.91 -21.87 -1.25
N ILE A 109 -23.12 -22.21 -2.52
CA ILE A 109 -24.08 -23.24 -2.94
C ILE A 109 -23.30 -24.36 -3.63
N THR A 110 -23.38 -25.57 -3.11
CA THR A 110 -22.79 -26.76 -3.73
C THR A 110 -23.83 -27.49 -4.57
N GLY A 111 -23.40 -28.04 -5.71
CA GLY A 111 -24.26 -28.88 -6.56
C GLY A 111 -24.63 -30.21 -5.91
N ASP A 112 -25.63 -30.88 -6.46
CA ASP A 112 -26.16 -32.17 -6.01
C ASP A 112 -25.40 -33.39 -6.57
N ARG A 113 -24.25 -33.16 -7.21
CA ARG A 113 -23.49 -34.20 -7.90
C ARG A 113 -22.12 -34.43 -7.27
N ARG A 114 -21.75 -35.71 -7.23
CA ARG A 114 -20.48 -36.22 -6.70
C ARG A 114 -19.41 -36.25 -7.77
#